data_AF-A0A177EJE0-F1
#
_entry.id   AF-A0A177EJE0-F1
#
_cell.length_a   1.000
_cell.length_b   1.000
_cell.length_c   1.000
_cell.angle_alpha   90.00
_cell.angle_beta   90.00
_cell.angle_gamma   90.00
#
_symmetry.space_group_name_H-M   'P 1'
#
loop_
_entity.id
_entity.type
_entity.pdbx_description
1 polymer ?
#
loop_
_entity_poly.entity_id
_entity_poly.type
_entity_poly.pdbx_seq_one_letter_code
_entity_poly.pdbx_strand_id
1 'polypeptide(L)'
;MTHSQSQVKIDFGTLAKPGEKEKETQSYQSEIKSMMYACGDVRTPEKESSLYIEQIVYAQMKRLLEKSTEVSRLRESKHTTIEDVVFVLRKHPCRVKKLSNYIIFKDVRNKVKREVVSLSTRTDNRLKYGWLLANTYENVDELKERLLTIDRMTERMTKEEYLDFTECRQASFTFRKMKKFKEFLNTDYKIKDDIVDILGFVACEIVFDIVSLAGEISSKKLKKTDEQPNVQGMFRIKPRKVPISIPDIDEACRRLKVLGILC
;
A
#
# COMPACT_ATOMS: atom_id res chain seq x y z
N MET A 1 -7.22 9.79 45.11
CA MET A 1 -7.22 8.63 44.20
C MET A 1 -7.00 9.13 42.77
N THR A 2 -5.74 9.27 42.38
CA THR A 2 -5.34 9.73 41.04
C THR A 2 -5.02 8.50 40.20
N HIS A 3 -5.85 8.21 39.20
CA HIS A 3 -5.60 7.14 38.23
C HIS A 3 -4.45 7.53 37.30
N SER A 4 -3.30 6.87 37.48
CA SER A 4 -2.21 6.85 36.51
C SER A 4 -2.65 6.03 35.30
N GLN A 5 -2.86 6.69 34.16
CA GLN A 5 -3.02 6.01 32.88
C GLN A 5 -1.65 5.49 32.43
N SER A 6 -1.53 4.17 32.33
CA SER A 6 -0.36 3.46 31.82
C SER A 6 -0.24 3.70 30.32
N GLN A 7 0.86 4.32 29.89
CA GLN A 7 1.21 4.45 28.46
C GLN A 7 1.50 3.07 27.87
N VAL A 8 0.72 2.69 26.86
CA VAL A 8 0.99 1.51 26.02
C VAL A 8 2.21 1.81 25.16
N LYS A 9 3.29 1.06 25.37
CA LYS A 9 4.48 1.08 24.50
C LYS A 9 4.14 0.31 23.21
N ILE A 10 4.22 1.00 22.07
CA ILE A 10 3.97 0.45 20.74
C ILE A 10 5.31 0.44 19.98
N ASP A 11 5.66 -0.70 19.38
CA ASP A 11 6.98 -1.01 18.79
C ASP A 11 7.37 -0.18 17.54
N PHE A 12 6.59 0.85 17.17
CA PHE A 12 6.78 1.62 15.93
C PHE A 12 6.90 3.12 16.09
N GLY A 13 6.99 3.66 17.30
CA GLY A 13 7.38 5.06 17.49
C GLY A 13 6.87 5.67 18.77
N THR A 14 7.79 6.25 19.54
CA THR A 14 7.50 7.15 20.66
C THR A 14 6.90 8.44 20.13
N LEU A 15 5.80 8.92 20.73
CA LEU A 15 5.30 10.29 20.54
C LEU A 15 6.44 11.29 20.78
N ALA A 16 6.76 12.08 19.75
CA ALA A 16 7.87 13.02 19.75
C ALA A 16 7.81 13.99 20.95
N LYS A 17 8.98 14.32 21.51
CA LYS A 17 9.14 15.35 22.54
C LYS A 17 8.90 16.75 21.92
N PRO A 18 8.30 17.70 22.65
CA PRO A 18 8.09 19.05 22.14
C PRO A 18 9.43 19.81 22.12
N GLY A 19 9.94 20.17 20.94
CA GLY A 19 11.10 21.07 20.87
C GLY A 19 11.89 21.19 19.56
N GLU A 20 11.71 20.32 18.56
CA GLU A 20 12.40 20.49 17.28
C GLU A 20 11.47 21.15 16.25
N LYS A 21 11.99 22.12 15.48
CA LYS A 21 11.26 22.76 14.39
C LYS A 21 10.97 21.73 13.29
N GLU A 22 9.88 20.99 13.42
CA GLU A 22 9.39 20.07 12.41
C GLU A 22 9.00 20.87 11.17
N LYS A 23 9.68 20.62 10.04
CA LYS A 23 9.11 20.98 8.73
C LYS A 23 7.73 20.33 8.68
N GLU A 24 6.67 21.09 8.39
CA GLU A 24 5.30 20.58 8.24
C GLU A 24 5.33 19.33 7.35
N THR A 25 5.16 18.16 7.98
CA THR A 25 5.19 16.89 7.27
C THR A 25 3.90 16.79 6.48
N GLN A 26 4.02 16.68 5.16
CA GLN A 26 2.88 16.61 4.26
C GLN A 26 2.05 15.36 4.55
N SER A 27 0.80 15.53 4.99
CA SER A 27 -0.05 14.40 5.38
C SER A 27 -0.71 13.72 4.17
N TYR A 28 -0.77 12.39 4.21
CA TYR A 28 -1.43 11.53 3.21
C TYR A 28 -2.75 10.90 3.69
N GLN A 29 -3.35 11.48 4.72
CA GLN A 29 -4.50 10.90 5.39
C GLN A 29 -5.70 10.66 4.45
N SER A 30 -6.01 11.62 3.56
CA SER A 30 -7.16 11.50 2.66
C SER A 30 -6.92 10.42 1.61
N GLU A 31 -5.72 10.35 1.04
CA GLU A 31 -5.33 9.32 0.10
C GLU A 31 -5.37 7.92 0.73
N ILE A 32 -4.87 7.78 1.97
CA ILE A 32 -4.89 6.50 2.70
C ILE A 32 -6.31 6.08 3.02
N LYS A 33 -7.19 7.00 3.45
CA LYS A 33 -8.61 6.67 3.67
C LYS A 33 -9.30 6.17 2.40
N SER A 34 -9.03 6.81 1.26
CA SER A 34 -9.53 6.34 -0.04
C SER A 34 -8.99 4.95 -0.39
N MET A 35 -7.70 4.68 -0.17
CA MET A 35 -7.12 3.35 -0.36
C MET A 35 -7.75 2.31 0.57
N MET A 36 -7.96 2.65 1.85
CA MET A 36 -8.57 1.76 2.84
C MET A 36 -9.99 1.35 2.42
N TYR A 37 -10.83 2.33 2.04
CA TYR A 37 -12.15 2.05 1.49
C TYR A 37 -12.07 1.17 0.23
N ALA A 38 -11.12 1.46 -0.66
CA ALA A 38 -10.94 0.68 -1.88
C ALA A 38 -10.48 -0.78 -1.63
N CYS A 39 -9.84 -1.06 -0.50
CA CYS A 39 -9.50 -2.41 -0.04
C CYS A 39 -10.67 -3.13 0.63
N GLY A 40 -11.79 -2.44 0.82
CA GLY A 40 -12.97 -2.96 1.49
C GLY A 40 -13.09 -2.56 2.95
N ASP A 41 -12.39 -1.56 3.48
CA ASP A 41 -12.79 -0.97 4.76
C ASP A 41 -14.15 -0.25 4.65
N VAL A 42 -14.66 0.31 5.75
CA VAL A 42 -15.82 1.20 5.74
C VAL A 42 -15.56 2.45 4.88
N ARG A 43 -16.63 3.09 4.41
CA ARG A 43 -16.57 4.29 3.57
C ARG A 43 -15.77 5.44 4.20
N THR A 44 -15.83 5.56 5.51
CA THR A 44 -15.12 6.57 6.30
C THR A 44 -14.25 5.87 7.34
N PRO A 45 -13.02 5.46 6.97
CA PRO A 45 -12.09 4.82 7.90
C PRO A 45 -11.75 5.73 9.08
N GLU A 46 -11.43 5.11 10.22
CA GLU A 46 -11.04 5.82 11.43
C GLU A 46 -9.79 6.68 11.20
N LYS A 47 -9.79 7.89 11.77
CA LYS A 47 -8.68 8.84 11.64
C LYS A 47 -7.40 8.24 12.22
N GLU A 48 -7.48 7.61 13.37
CA GLU A 48 -6.33 7.02 14.06
C GLU A 48 -5.70 5.88 13.25
N SER A 49 -6.53 4.97 12.71
CA SER A 49 -6.09 3.89 11.81
C SER A 49 -5.38 4.42 10.56
N SER A 50 -5.93 5.45 9.91
CA SER A 50 -5.29 6.06 8.73
C SER A 50 -3.95 6.70 9.04
N LEU A 51 -3.82 7.37 10.20
CA LEU A 51 -2.59 8.01 10.63
C LEU A 51 -1.52 6.96 10.98
N TYR A 52 -1.94 5.86 11.59
CA TYR A 52 -1.02 4.79 11.93
C TYR A 52 -0.46 4.09 10.68
N ILE A 53 -1.30 3.83 9.67
CA ILE A 53 -0.85 3.32 8.37
C ILE A 53 0.11 4.31 7.70
N GLU A 54 -0.16 5.61 7.78
CA GLU A 54 0.73 6.64 7.24
C GLU A 54 2.14 6.57 7.82
N GLN A 55 2.25 6.41 9.15
CA GLN A 55 3.52 6.26 9.85
C GLN A 55 4.26 4.99 9.43
N ILE A 56 3.55 3.86 9.30
CA ILE A 56 4.13 2.60 8.84
C ILE A 56 4.68 2.76 7.42
N VAL A 57 3.89 3.32 6.51
CA VAL A 57 4.32 3.55 5.11
C VAL A 57 5.53 4.46 5.04
N TYR A 58 5.55 5.57 5.81
CA TYR A 58 6.70 6.45 5.91
C TYR A 58 7.98 5.68 6.28
N ALA A 59 7.92 4.91 7.38
CA ALA A 59 9.06 4.15 7.87
C ALA A 59 9.57 3.12 6.84
N GLN A 60 8.64 2.41 6.18
CA GLN A 60 8.97 1.42 5.17
C GLN A 60 9.58 2.04 3.90
N MET A 61 9.04 3.16 3.43
CA MET A 61 9.54 3.84 2.24
C MET A 61 10.92 4.45 2.47
N LYS A 62 11.14 5.05 3.64
CA LYS A 62 12.45 5.57 4.04
C LYS A 62 13.51 4.46 4.06
N ARG A 63 13.20 3.34 4.71
CA ARG A 63 14.11 2.18 4.77
C ARG A 63 14.39 1.56 3.40
N LEU A 64 13.38 1.49 2.53
CA LEU A 64 13.55 0.99 1.16
C LEU A 64 14.49 1.90 0.37
N LEU A 65 14.33 3.21 0.46
CA LEU A 65 15.18 4.19 -0.21
C LEU A 65 16.62 4.14 0.30
N GLU A 66 16.83 4.05 1.61
CA GLU A 66 18.16 3.94 2.22
C GLU A 66 18.90 2.68 1.74
N LYS A 67 18.24 1.52 1.79
CA LYS A 67 18.80 0.26 1.27
C LYS A 67 19.10 0.33 -0.24
N SER A 68 18.22 0.95 -1.02
CA SER A 68 18.43 1.09 -2.47
C SER A 68 19.62 2.00 -2.78
N THR A 69 19.81 3.03 -1.95
CA THR A 69 20.97 3.93 -2.04
C THR A 69 22.26 3.24 -1.65
N GLU A 70 22.25 2.37 -0.64
CA GLU A 70 23.38 1.53 -0.27
C GLU A 70 23.79 0.60 -1.43
N VAL A 71 22.83 -0.06 -2.07
CA VAL A 71 23.07 -0.92 -3.25
C VAL A 71 23.68 -0.12 -4.40
N SER A 72 23.15 1.09 -4.68
CA SER A 72 23.73 1.99 -5.70
C SER A 72 25.18 2.34 -5.40
N ARG A 73 25.51 2.59 -4.13
CA ARG A 73 26.88 2.91 -3.69
C ARG A 73 27.83 1.73 -3.85
N LEU A 74 27.35 0.51 -3.56
CA LEU A 74 28.13 -0.72 -3.79
C LEU A 74 28.41 -0.98 -5.27
N ARG A 75 27.55 -0.49 -6.18
CA ARG A 75 27.80 -0.48 -7.64
C ARG A 75 28.66 0.71 -8.09
N GLU A 76 29.18 1.51 -7.17
CA GLU A 76 29.94 2.74 -7.45
C GLU A 76 29.14 3.80 -8.26
N SER A 77 27.80 3.70 -8.23
CA SER A 77 26.92 4.69 -8.86
C SER A 77 26.56 5.80 -7.89
N LYS A 78 26.67 7.04 -8.35
CA LYS A 78 26.24 8.25 -7.61
C LYS A 78 24.72 8.41 -7.55
N HIS A 79 23.97 7.69 -8.39
CA HIS A 79 22.52 7.82 -8.51
C HIS A 79 21.85 6.46 -8.37
N THR A 80 20.81 6.43 -7.52
CA THR A 80 19.90 5.28 -7.39
C THR A 80 19.13 5.08 -8.68
N THR A 81 19.13 3.85 -9.18
CA THR A 81 18.38 3.44 -10.37
C THR A 81 17.19 2.56 -9.98
N ILE A 82 16.29 2.29 -10.93
CA ILE A 82 15.09 1.46 -10.68
C ILE A 82 15.51 0.04 -10.31
N GLU A 83 16.59 -0.45 -10.93
CA GLU A 83 17.17 -1.76 -10.68
C GLU A 83 17.62 -1.92 -9.22
N ASP A 84 18.13 -0.85 -8.59
CA ASP A 84 18.52 -0.87 -7.17
C ASP A 84 17.31 -1.14 -6.27
N VAL A 85 16.20 -0.44 -6.51
CA VAL A 85 14.95 -0.63 -5.76
C VAL A 85 14.40 -2.04 -5.98
N VAL A 86 14.39 -2.50 -7.24
CA VAL A 86 13.90 -3.84 -7.58
C VAL A 86 14.78 -4.93 -6.95
N PHE A 87 16.09 -4.70 -6.88
CA PHE A 87 17.03 -5.61 -6.23
C PHE A 87 16.82 -5.71 -4.72
N VAL A 88 16.48 -4.61 -4.04
CA VAL A 88 16.08 -4.64 -2.62
C VAL A 88 14.81 -5.48 -2.42
N LEU A 89 13.87 -5.41 -3.36
CA LEU A 89 12.61 -6.16 -3.34
C LEU A 89 12.73 -7.62 -3.81
N ARG A 90 13.93 -8.11 -4.15
CA ARG A 90 14.15 -9.44 -4.77
C ARG A 90 13.56 -10.64 -4.02
N LYS A 91 13.42 -10.52 -2.69
CA LYS A 91 12.81 -11.58 -1.85
C LYS A 91 11.28 -11.68 -2.01
N HIS A 92 10.66 -10.73 -2.69
CA HIS A 92 9.20 -10.65 -2.91
C HIS A 92 8.90 -10.69 -4.42
N PRO A 93 8.97 -11.87 -5.04
CA PRO A 93 8.88 -12.02 -6.49
C PRO A 93 7.50 -11.56 -7.05
N CYS A 94 6.40 -11.74 -6.30
CA CYS A 94 5.08 -11.23 -6.68
C CYS A 94 5.04 -9.70 -6.76
N ARG A 95 5.65 -9.00 -5.78
CA ARG A 95 5.72 -7.54 -5.76
C ARG A 95 6.61 -7.01 -6.89
N VAL A 96 7.74 -7.66 -7.15
CA VAL A 96 8.61 -7.35 -8.29
C VAL A 96 7.89 -7.50 -9.63
N LYS A 97 7.08 -8.56 -9.78
CA LYS A 97 6.24 -8.76 -10.97
C LYS A 97 5.20 -7.65 -11.14
N LYS A 98 4.43 -7.33 -10.09
CA LYS A 98 3.45 -6.24 -10.13
C LYS A 98 4.11 -4.91 -10.48
N LEU A 99 5.28 -4.63 -9.91
CA LEU A 99 6.08 -3.44 -10.21
C LEU A 99 6.57 -3.44 -11.67
N SER A 100 7.04 -4.57 -12.19
CA SER A 100 7.47 -4.71 -13.58
C SER A 100 6.32 -4.44 -14.55
N ASN A 101 5.14 -5.00 -14.26
CA ASN A 101 3.93 -4.74 -15.03
C ASN A 101 3.54 -3.25 -14.98
N TYR A 102 3.61 -2.63 -13.80
CA TYR A 102 3.34 -1.20 -13.63
C TYR A 102 4.24 -0.33 -14.52
N ILE A 103 5.56 -0.61 -14.54
CA ILE A 103 6.51 0.11 -15.40
C ILE A 103 6.15 -0.07 -16.88
N ILE A 104 5.87 -1.30 -17.32
CA ILE A 104 5.49 -1.59 -18.71
C ILE A 104 4.21 -0.83 -19.10
N PHE A 105 3.15 -0.91 -18.28
CA PHE A 105 1.89 -0.23 -18.57
C PHE A 105 2.02 1.30 -18.54
N LYS A 106 2.89 1.84 -17.68
CA LYS A 106 3.20 3.26 -17.66
C LYS A 106 3.88 3.69 -18.96
N ASP A 107 4.85 2.93 -19.46
CA ASP A 107 5.51 3.19 -20.72
C ASP A 107 4.55 3.13 -21.91
N VAL A 108 3.70 2.10 -21.96
CA VAL A 108 2.65 1.96 -22.98
C VAL A 108 1.71 3.18 -22.95
N ARG A 109 1.20 3.55 -21.78
CA ARG A 109 0.32 4.71 -21.61
C ARG A 109 1.00 6.01 -22.06
N ASN A 110 2.29 6.17 -21.75
CA ASN A 110 3.05 7.36 -22.15
C ASN A 110 3.37 7.39 -23.65
N LYS A 111 3.48 6.25 -24.32
CA LYS A 111 3.64 6.15 -25.78
C LYS A 111 2.33 6.48 -26.51
N VAL A 112 1.22 5.88 -26.09
CA VAL A 112 -0.12 6.15 -26.66
C VAL A 112 -0.50 7.64 -26.55
N LYS A 113 -0.08 8.32 -25.49
CA LYS A 113 -0.31 9.78 -25.34
C LYS A 113 0.55 10.66 -26.25
N ARG A 114 1.67 10.14 -26.76
CA ARG A 114 2.65 10.90 -27.56
C ARG A 114 2.52 10.66 -29.06
N GLU A 115 1.98 9.52 -29.48
CA GLU A 115 1.83 9.15 -30.89
C GLU A 115 0.43 8.61 -31.17
N VAL A 116 -0.25 9.13 -32.20
CA VAL A 116 -1.41 8.47 -32.83
C VAL A 116 -0.88 7.34 -33.72
N VAL A 117 -0.35 6.25 -33.14
CA VAL A 117 0.31 5.20 -33.95
C VAL A 117 0.03 3.77 -33.46
N SER A 118 -0.06 2.92 -34.48
CA SER A 118 -0.34 1.49 -34.61
C SER A 118 0.03 0.55 -33.44
N LEU A 119 -0.86 -0.43 -33.24
CA LEU A 119 -0.83 -1.55 -32.29
C LEU A 119 0.35 -2.54 -32.43
N SER A 120 1.46 -2.16 -33.07
CA SER A 120 2.59 -3.05 -33.35
C SER A 120 3.92 -2.51 -32.84
N THR A 121 4.01 -2.17 -31.55
CA THR A 121 5.32 -2.05 -30.90
C THR A 121 5.56 -3.23 -29.97
N ARG A 122 6.51 -4.07 -30.39
CA ARG A 122 7.10 -5.20 -29.67
C ARG A 122 7.12 -4.95 -28.16
N THR A 123 6.46 -5.83 -27.41
CA THR A 123 6.54 -6.01 -25.96
C THR A 123 7.95 -6.48 -25.59
N ASP A 124 8.95 -5.64 -25.84
CA ASP A 124 10.34 -6.02 -25.63
C ASP A 124 10.66 -5.94 -24.14
N ASN A 125 10.59 -7.09 -23.47
CA ASN A 125 11.51 -7.66 -22.46
C ASN A 125 12.37 -6.76 -21.54
N ARG A 126 12.03 -5.49 -21.31
CA ARG A 126 12.92 -4.51 -20.66
C ARG A 126 13.23 -4.78 -19.18
N LEU A 127 12.50 -5.66 -18.52
CA LEU A 127 12.73 -6.00 -17.11
C LEU A 127 12.83 -7.52 -16.94
N LYS A 128 13.74 -8.15 -17.68
CA LYS A 128 14.17 -9.53 -17.41
C LYS A 128 15.34 -9.49 -16.44
N TYR A 129 15.05 -9.73 -15.16
CA TYR A 129 16.09 -9.89 -14.16
C TYR A 129 16.58 -11.33 -14.19
N GLY A 130 17.87 -11.57 -14.41
CA GLY A 130 18.43 -12.93 -14.49
C GLY A 130 18.18 -13.79 -13.24
N TRP A 131 17.96 -13.15 -12.09
CA TRP A 131 17.63 -13.80 -10.82
C TRP A 131 16.11 -14.01 -10.60
N LEU A 132 15.24 -13.41 -11.42
CA LEU A 132 13.79 -13.55 -11.31
C LEU A 132 13.34 -14.68 -12.23
N LEU A 133 13.01 -15.84 -11.63
CA LEU A 133 12.59 -17.01 -12.40
C LEU A 133 11.36 -16.71 -13.27
N ALA A 134 11.36 -17.25 -14.49
CA ALA A 134 10.27 -17.11 -15.46
C ALA A 134 8.91 -17.60 -14.93
N ASN A 135 8.89 -18.63 -14.08
CA ASN A 135 7.66 -19.15 -13.46
C ASN A 135 6.98 -18.17 -12.48
N THR A 136 7.69 -17.13 -12.02
CA THR A 136 7.11 -16.05 -11.23
C THR A 136 6.02 -15.33 -12.04
N TYR A 137 6.22 -15.21 -13.36
CA TYR A 137 5.26 -14.57 -14.26
C TYR A 137 3.95 -15.36 -14.42
N GLU A 138 3.89 -16.61 -13.94
CA GLU A 138 2.70 -17.47 -14.04
C GLU A 138 1.81 -17.45 -12.80
N ASN A 139 2.26 -16.88 -11.67
CA ASN A 139 1.43 -16.72 -10.48
C ASN A 139 0.42 -15.58 -10.67
N VAL A 140 -0.68 -15.85 -11.37
CA VAL A 140 -1.76 -14.90 -11.75
C VAL A 140 -2.84 -14.83 -10.64
N ASP A 141 -2.78 -15.72 -9.67
CA ASP A 141 -3.89 -15.98 -8.76
C ASP A 141 -4.11 -14.83 -7.75
N GLU A 142 -3.06 -14.21 -7.24
CA GLU A 142 -3.18 -13.07 -6.30
C GLU A 142 -3.86 -11.85 -6.95
N LEU A 143 -3.58 -11.56 -8.22
CA LEU A 143 -4.22 -10.47 -8.95
C LEU A 143 -5.68 -10.80 -9.25
N LYS A 144 -5.98 -12.05 -9.60
CA LYS A 144 -7.36 -12.53 -9.81
C LYS A 144 -8.19 -12.41 -8.55
N GLU A 145 -7.68 -12.83 -7.39
CA GLU A 145 -8.38 -12.74 -6.12
C GLU A 145 -8.72 -11.29 -5.74
N ARG A 146 -7.82 -10.35 -6.03
CA ARG A 146 -8.08 -8.92 -5.83
C ARG A 146 -9.21 -8.40 -6.73
N LEU A 147 -9.23 -8.80 -8.00
CA LEU A 147 -10.32 -8.42 -8.93
C LEU A 147 -11.65 -9.01 -8.50
N LEU A 148 -11.70 -10.30 -8.15
CA LEU A 148 -12.90 -10.96 -7.65
C LEU A 148 -13.44 -10.31 -6.37
N THR A 149 -12.54 -9.86 -5.48
CA THR A 149 -12.93 -9.16 -4.26
C THR A 149 -13.56 -7.80 -4.56
N ILE A 150 -13.01 -7.07 -5.55
CA ILE A 150 -13.59 -5.80 -6.01
C ILE A 150 -14.97 -6.04 -6.63
N ASP A 151 -15.09 -7.02 -7.53
CA ASP A 151 -16.36 -7.32 -8.20
C ASP A 151 -17.47 -7.64 -7.20
N ARG A 152 -17.17 -8.49 -6.20
CA ARG A 152 -18.09 -8.81 -5.09
C ARG A 152 -18.48 -7.58 -4.27
N MET A 153 -17.56 -6.63 -4.10
CA MET A 153 -17.83 -5.41 -3.35
C MET A 153 -18.72 -4.44 -4.13
N THR A 154 -18.50 -4.33 -5.44
CA THR A 154 -19.21 -3.39 -6.30
C THR A 154 -20.56 -3.91 -6.81
N GLU A 155 -20.84 -5.21 -6.68
CA GLU A 155 -22.07 -5.87 -7.18
C GLU A 155 -23.37 -5.16 -6.77
N ARG A 156 -23.40 -4.57 -5.57
CA ARG A 156 -24.61 -3.97 -4.97
C ARG A 156 -24.53 -2.46 -4.79
N MET A 157 -23.49 -1.82 -5.33
CA MET A 157 -23.34 -0.37 -5.22
C MET A 157 -24.33 0.34 -6.12
N THR A 158 -24.85 1.47 -5.66
CA THR A 158 -25.55 2.41 -6.55
C THR A 158 -24.57 3.02 -7.55
N LYS A 159 -25.10 3.72 -8.56
CA LYS A 159 -24.27 4.45 -9.52
C LYS A 159 -23.36 5.47 -8.82
N GLU A 160 -23.93 6.21 -7.87
CA GLU A 160 -23.22 7.25 -7.10
C GLU A 160 -22.12 6.64 -6.24
N GLU A 161 -22.43 5.54 -5.52
CA GLU A 161 -21.47 4.82 -4.70
C GLU A 161 -20.35 4.19 -5.53
N TYR A 162 -20.67 3.67 -6.72
CA TYR A 162 -19.69 3.10 -7.63
C TYR A 162 -18.75 4.17 -8.19
N LEU A 163 -19.26 5.32 -8.60
CA LEU A 163 -18.43 6.44 -9.08
C LEU A 163 -17.44 6.89 -8.00
N ASP A 164 -17.93 7.09 -6.79
CA ASP A 164 -17.12 7.46 -5.62
C ASP A 164 -16.08 6.37 -5.27
N PHE A 165 -16.46 5.09 -5.32
CA PHE A 165 -15.52 3.98 -5.18
C PHE A 165 -14.42 3.99 -6.25
N THR A 166 -14.76 4.23 -7.51
CA THR A 166 -13.78 4.26 -8.60
C THR A 166 -12.78 5.42 -8.45
N GLU A 167 -13.22 6.57 -7.92
CA GLU A 167 -12.33 7.68 -7.59
C GLU A 167 -11.40 7.30 -6.43
N CYS A 168 -11.93 6.74 -5.35
CA CYS A 168 -11.14 6.30 -4.20
C CYS A 168 -10.10 5.23 -4.58
N ARG A 169 -10.46 4.30 -5.49
CA ARG A 169 -9.56 3.25 -5.97
C ARG A 169 -8.38 3.80 -6.78
N GLN A 170 -8.51 4.98 -7.38
CA GLN A 170 -7.43 5.65 -8.10
C GLN A 170 -6.51 6.49 -7.20
N ALA A 171 -6.75 6.51 -5.89
CA ALA A 171 -5.88 7.20 -4.94
C ALA A 171 -4.42 6.72 -5.08
N SER A 172 -3.48 7.67 -5.02
CA SER A 172 -2.06 7.39 -5.07
C SER A 172 -1.26 8.44 -4.31
N PHE A 173 -0.05 8.07 -3.90
CA PHE A 173 0.88 8.99 -3.24
C PHE A 173 1.54 10.00 -4.19
N THR A 174 1.70 9.65 -5.47
CA THR A 174 2.60 10.38 -6.40
C THR A 174 1.90 11.01 -7.59
N PHE A 175 0.71 10.54 -7.99
CA PHE A 175 -0.03 11.10 -9.13
C PHE A 175 -0.36 12.58 -8.89
N ARG A 176 0.22 13.46 -9.71
CA ARG A 176 0.18 14.94 -9.56
C ARG A 176 0.71 15.46 -8.22
N LYS A 177 1.41 14.63 -7.44
CA LYS A 177 1.85 14.90 -6.06
C LYS A 177 3.31 14.49 -5.81
N MET A 178 4.14 14.42 -6.85
CA MET A 178 5.55 13.98 -6.72
C MET A 178 6.36 14.84 -5.75
N LYS A 179 6.19 16.17 -5.78
CA LYS A 179 6.88 17.09 -4.85
C LYS A 179 6.47 16.83 -3.40
N LYS A 180 5.16 16.70 -3.15
CA LYS A 180 4.59 16.32 -1.85
C LYS A 180 5.20 15.01 -1.34
N PHE A 181 5.37 14.01 -2.21
CA PHE A 181 5.93 12.72 -1.81
C PHE A 181 7.43 12.81 -1.49
N LYS A 182 8.20 13.60 -2.26
CA LYS A 182 9.62 13.86 -1.94
C LYS A 182 9.78 14.52 -0.58
N GLU A 183 8.94 15.51 -0.27
CA GLU A 183 8.92 16.19 1.03
C GLU A 183 8.50 15.24 2.15
N PHE A 184 7.49 14.39 1.90
CA PHE A 184 7.04 13.38 2.84
C PHE A 184 8.13 12.37 3.21
N LEU A 185 8.97 11.93 2.26
CA LEU A 185 10.10 11.04 2.56
C LEU A 185 11.17 11.71 3.42
N ASN A 186 11.19 13.06 3.49
CA ASN A 186 12.11 13.89 4.26
C ASN A 186 13.56 13.37 4.21
N THR A 187 14.13 13.39 3.02
CA THR A 187 15.43 12.78 2.72
C THR A 187 16.36 13.75 2.02
N ASP A 188 17.65 13.68 2.36
CA ASP A 188 18.70 14.50 1.77
C ASP A 188 19.19 13.96 0.40
N TYR A 189 18.71 12.78 -0.01
CA TYR A 189 19.09 12.20 -1.28
C TYR A 189 18.44 12.94 -2.45
N LYS A 190 19.22 13.20 -3.51
CA LYS A 190 18.67 13.70 -4.78
C LYS A 190 18.01 12.55 -5.54
N ILE A 191 16.69 12.41 -5.38
CA ILE A 191 15.90 11.37 -6.01
C ILE A 191 15.33 11.84 -7.36
N LYS A 192 15.51 11.02 -8.39
CA LYS A 192 14.91 11.21 -9.72
C LYS A 192 13.41 10.88 -9.70
N ASP A 193 12.65 11.49 -10.61
CA ASP A 193 11.17 11.39 -10.61
C ASP A 193 10.65 9.99 -10.92
N ASP A 194 11.38 9.21 -11.72
CA ASP A 194 11.14 7.79 -11.96
C ASP A 194 11.22 6.98 -10.66
N ILE A 195 12.25 7.17 -9.85
CA ILE A 195 12.39 6.49 -8.55
C ILE A 195 11.25 6.88 -7.59
N VAL A 196 10.89 8.16 -7.54
CA VAL A 196 9.76 8.63 -6.72
C VAL A 196 8.46 7.93 -7.10
N ASP A 197 8.19 7.77 -8.38
CA ASP A 197 7.02 7.09 -8.88
C ASP A 197 6.99 5.59 -8.51
N ILE A 198 8.13 4.91 -8.63
CA ILE A 198 8.30 3.51 -8.20
C ILE A 198 8.08 3.36 -6.69
N LEU A 199 8.66 4.25 -5.88
CA LEU A 199 8.42 4.27 -4.43
C LEU A 199 6.94 4.52 -4.13
N GLY A 200 6.28 5.42 -4.85
CA GLY A 200 4.84 5.66 -4.74
C GLY A 200 3.99 4.42 -5.03
N PHE A 201 4.37 3.65 -6.06
CA PHE A 201 3.72 2.37 -6.36
C PHE A 201 3.89 1.37 -5.21
N VAL A 202 5.11 1.22 -4.69
CA VAL A 202 5.39 0.31 -3.57
C VAL A 202 4.66 0.76 -2.30
N ALA A 203 4.59 2.06 -2.03
CA ALA A 203 3.82 2.61 -0.91
C ALA A 203 2.34 2.22 -0.98
N CYS A 204 1.72 2.36 -2.16
CA CYS A 204 0.35 1.90 -2.37
C CYS A 204 0.21 0.40 -2.08
N GLU A 205 1.08 -0.45 -2.63
CA GLU A 205 1.02 -1.91 -2.39
C GLU A 205 1.20 -2.26 -0.90
N ILE A 206 2.04 -1.54 -0.15
CA ILE A 206 2.15 -1.73 1.30
C ILE A 206 0.83 -1.41 2.02
N VAL A 207 0.15 -0.32 1.64
CA VAL A 207 -1.18 -0.01 2.19
C VAL A 207 -2.16 -1.14 1.87
N PHE A 208 -2.17 -1.64 0.63
CA PHE A 208 -3.02 -2.76 0.23
C PHE A 208 -2.74 -4.01 1.08
N ASP A 209 -1.48 -4.41 1.22
CA ASP A 209 -1.09 -5.60 2.00
C ASP A 209 -1.56 -5.49 3.47
N ILE A 210 -1.36 -4.32 4.09
CA ILE A 210 -1.77 -4.05 5.48
C ILE A 210 -3.29 -4.10 5.61
N VAL A 211 -4.01 -3.35 4.78
CA VAL A 211 -5.47 -3.19 4.92
C VAL A 211 -6.21 -4.47 4.55
N SER A 212 -5.80 -5.17 3.49
CA SER A 212 -6.41 -6.44 3.12
C SER A 212 -6.27 -7.48 4.25
N LEU A 213 -5.07 -7.60 4.83
CA LEU A 213 -4.86 -8.56 5.93
C LEU A 213 -5.58 -8.14 7.21
N ALA A 214 -5.59 -6.85 7.55
CA ALA A 214 -6.32 -6.31 8.70
C ALA A 214 -7.84 -6.54 8.53
N GLY A 215 -8.38 -6.33 7.33
CA GLY A 215 -9.78 -6.61 7.00
C GLY A 215 -10.15 -8.08 7.14
N GLU A 216 -9.26 -9.00 6.77
CA GLU A 216 -9.46 -10.44 7.01
C GLU A 216 -9.45 -10.78 8.50
N ILE A 217 -8.54 -10.19 9.28
CA ILE A 217 -8.45 -10.39 10.73
C ILE A 217 -9.74 -9.91 11.40
N SER A 218 -10.18 -8.70 11.08
CA SER A 218 -11.43 -8.11 11.59
C SER A 218 -12.65 -8.97 11.23
N SER A 219 -12.73 -9.44 9.98
CA SER A 219 -13.81 -10.34 9.54
C SER A 219 -13.82 -11.69 10.27
N LYS A 220 -12.64 -12.25 10.58
CA LYS A 220 -12.51 -13.49 11.36
C LYS A 220 -12.90 -13.29 12.83
N LYS A 221 -12.60 -12.12 13.41
CA LYS A 221 -13.03 -11.76 14.78
C LYS A 221 -14.55 -11.69 14.87
N LEU A 222 -15.21 -11.02 13.92
CA LEU A 222 -16.67 -10.89 13.89
C LEU A 222 -17.37 -12.26 13.82
N LYS A 223 -16.89 -13.19 12.99
CA LYS A 223 -17.45 -14.55 12.89
C LYS A 223 -17.36 -15.32 14.20
N LYS A 224 -16.29 -15.15 14.98
CA LYS A 224 -16.13 -15.81 16.28
C LYS A 224 -17.06 -15.23 17.35
N THR A 225 -17.36 -13.94 17.26
CA THR A 225 -18.28 -13.28 18.20
C THR A 225 -19.75 -13.64 17.92
N ASP A 226 -20.11 -13.89 16.66
CA ASP A 226 -21.45 -14.31 16.22
C ASP A 226 -21.81 -15.78 16.55
N GLU A 227 -20.86 -16.58 17.05
CA GLU A 227 -21.10 -17.99 17.42
C GLU A 227 -21.82 -18.17 18.79
N GLN A 228 -22.34 -17.10 19.42
CA GLN A 228 -23.17 -17.15 20.64
C GLN A 228 -24.59 -16.58 20.43
N PRO A 229 -25.61 -17.12 21.13
CA PRO A 229 -26.62 -18.03 20.60
C PRO A 229 -27.75 -17.35 19.82
N ASN A 230 -28.21 -18.08 18.80
CA ASN A 230 -29.53 -18.11 18.16
C ASN A 230 -30.60 -17.11 18.67
N VAL A 231 -30.46 -15.82 18.36
CA VAL A 231 -31.61 -14.91 18.36
C VAL A 231 -32.37 -15.14 17.06
N GLN A 232 -33.28 -16.12 17.08
CA GLN A 232 -34.16 -16.49 15.98
C GLN A 232 -35.17 -15.34 15.71
N GLY A 233 -34.72 -14.27 15.06
CA GLY A 233 -35.58 -13.29 14.42
C GLY A 233 -35.91 -13.71 12.99
N MET A 234 -37.09 -13.33 12.46
CA MET A 234 -37.47 -13.59 11.06
C MET A 234 -36.58 -12.86 10.04
N PHE A 235 -35.80 -11.87 10.48
CA PHE A 235 -34.89 -11.10 9.64
C PHE A 235 -33.44 -11.41 10.01
N ARG A 236 -32.68 -11.98 9.06
CA ARG A 236 -31.21 -12.02 9.16
C ARG A 236 -30.68 -10.60 8.95
N ILE A 237 -30.45 -9.87 10.03
CA ILE A 237 -29.72 -8.60 9.95
C ILE A 237 -28.29 -8.95 9.55
N LYS A 238 -27.86 -8.57 8.34
CA LYS A 238 -26.44 -8.69 7.98
C LYS A 238 -25.65 -7.80 8.94
N PRO A 239 -24.63 -8.31 9.64
CA PRO A 239 -23.86 -7.48 10.55
C PRO A 239 -23.21 -6.35 9.74
N ARG A 240 -23.34 -5.11 10.25
CA ARG A 240 -22.68 -3.95 9.66
C ARG A 240 -21.18 -4.18 9.72
N LYS A 241 -20.48 -3.86 8.63
CA LYS A 241 -19.02 -3.95 8.60
C LYS A 241 -18.43 -2.98 9.63
N VAL A 242 -17.55 -3.48 10.48
CA VAL A 242 -16.87 -2.68 11.50
C VAL A 242 -15.62 -2.04 10.87
N PRO A 243 -15.31 -0.76 11.18
CA PRO A 243 -14.07 -0.13 10.73
C PRO A 243 -12.83 -0.92 11.15
N ILE A 244 -11.78 -0.88 10.33
CA ILE A 244 -10.49 -1.48 10.69
C ILE A 244 -9.85 -0.69 11.83
N SER A 245 -9.56 -1.39 12.93
CA SER A 245 -8.98 -0.81 14.14
C SER A 245 -7.45 -0.92 14.16
N ILE A 246 -6.78 -0.11 14.98
CA ILE A 246 -5.31 -0.19 15.18
C ILE A 246 -4.86 -1.61 15.59
N PRO A 247 -5.53 -2.33 16.53
CA PRO A 247 -5.15 -3.71 16.85
C PRO A 247 -5.23 -4.69 15.67
N ASP A 248 -6.11 -4.46 14.70
CA ASP A 248 -6.16 -5.26 13.47
C ASP A 248 -4.95 -4.98 12.57
N ILE A 249 -4.57 -3.70 12.48
CA ILE A 249 -3.39 -3.24 11.73
C ILE A 249 -2.10 -3.77 12.37
N ASP A 250 -1.97 -3.72 13.70
CA ASP A 250 -0.80 -4.25 14.40
C ASP A 250 -0.60 -5.74 14.16
N GLU A 251 -1.68 -6.52 14.28
CA GLU A 251 -1.66 -7.95 14.03
C GLU A 251 -1.35 -8.26 12.56
N ALA A 252 -1.88 -7.45 11.63
CA ALA A 252 -1.53 -7.53 10.21
C ALA A 252 -0.03 -7.26 10.00
N CYS A 253 0.50 -6.17 10.55
CA CYS A 253 1.91 -5.80 10.45
C CYS A 253 2.82 -6.89 11.03
N ARG A 254 2.45 -7.50 12.17
CA ARG A 254 3.19 -8.61 12.76
C ARG A 254 3.29 -9.80 11.80
N ARG A 255 2.18 -10.18 11.16
CA ARG A 255 2.17 -11.28 10.18
C ARG A 255 2.96 -10.93 8.92
N LEU A 256 2.82 -9.70 8.40
CA LEU A 256 3.56 -9.25 7.22
C LEU A 256 5.07 -9.19 7.47
N LYS A 257 5.51 -8.84 8.68
CA LYS A 257 6.94 -8.93 9.08
C LYS A 257 7.46 -10.37 9.03
N VAL A 258 6.69 -11.34 9.52
CA VAL A 258 7.07 -12.76 9.46
C VAL A 258 7.18 -13.25 8.01
N LEU A 259 6.31 -12.77 7.13
CA LEU A 259 6.37 -13.03 5.69
C LEU A 259 7.49 -12.24 4.98
N GLY A 260 8.21 -11.38 5.69
CA GLY A 260 9.25 -10.49 5.18
C GLY A 260 8.74 -9.32 4.33
N ILE A 261 7.43 -9.19 4.15
CA ILE A 261 6.76 -8.23 3.26
C ILE A 261 6.96 -6.80 3.75
N LEU A 262 6.95 -6.60 5.07
CA LEU A 262 7.38 -5.40 5.75
C LEU A 262 8.79 -5.60 6.28
N CYS A 263 9.65 -4.61 6.08
CA CYS A 263 11.01 -4.61 6.60
C CYS A 263 11.02 -4.31 8.09
#